data_AF-K3WRX5-F1
#
_entry.id   AF-K3WRX5-F1
#
_cell.length_a   1.000
_cell.length_b   1.000
_cell.length_c   1.000
_cell.angle_alpha   90.00
_cell.angle_beta   90.00
_cell.angle_gamma   90.00
#
_symmetry.space_group_name_H-M   'P 1'
#
loop_
_entity.id
_entity.type
_entity.pdbx_description
1 polymer ?
#
loop_
_entity_poly.entity_id
_entity_poly.type
_entity_poly.pdbx_seq_one_letter_code
_entity_poly.pdbx_strand_id
1 'polypeptide(L)'
;MSDENEKEAVAPMEAAKKPQKSPWLSAYHNSVAGIKAFSSCIKLVDVYGDGDSKLIVADADKRLKMYKGSSLYGEQAILGVPSALSYFYSGIQSLMYYFK
;
A
#
# COMPACT_ATOMS: atom_id res chain seq x y z
N MET A 1 0.36 -40.15 -61.76
CA MET A 1 0.00 -38.73 -61.64
C MET A 1 -1.35 -38.69 -60.95
N SER A 2 -1.33 -38.57 -59.64
CA SER A 2 -2.49 -38.32 -58.78
C SER A 2 -1.89 -37.85 -57.47
N ASP A 3 -1.75 -36.54 -57.43
CA ASP A 3 -1.27 -35.69 -56.35
C ASP A 3 -2.22 -35.73 -55.14
N GLU A 4 -1.76 -35.09 -54.06
CA GLU A 4 -2.53 -34.63 -52.89
C GLU A 4 -2.57 -35.58 -51.68
N ASN A 5 -1.42 -35.66 -51.00
CA ASN A 5 -1.33 -35.93 -49.57
C ASN A 5 -1.18 -34.60 -48.81
N GLU A 6 -2.29 -33.99 -48.43
CA GLU A 6 -2.32 -32.91 -47.44
C GLU A 6 -2.99 -33.43 -46.17
N LYS A 7 -2.17 -34.01 -45.27
CA LYS A 7 -2.53 -34.10 -43.86
C LYS A 7 -2.14 -32.78 -43.22
N GLU A 8 -3.15 -31.94 -43.05
CA GLU A 8 -3.14 -30.73 -42.26
C GLU A 8 -2.49 -31.02 -40.89
N ALA A 9 -1.29 -30.46 -40.70
CA ALA A 9 -0.58 -30.54 -39.43
C ALA A 9 -1.33 -29.68 -38.41
N VAL A 10 -2.15 -30.33 -37.59
CA VAL A 10 -2.80 -29.70 -36.44
C VAL A 10 -1.68 -29.17 -35.53
N ALA A 11 -1.51 -27.84 -35.55
CA ALA A 11 -0.56 -27.14 -34.70
C ALA A 11 -0.76 -27.60 -33.24
N PRO A 12 0.32 -27.81 -32.47
CA PRO A 12 0.19 -28.18 -31.07
C PRO A 12 -0.59 -27.07 -30.35
N MET A 13 -1.80 -27.41 -29.89
CA MET A 13 -2.60 -26.60 -28.98
C MET A 13 -1.69 -26.09 -27.87
N GLU A 14 -1.48 -24.77 -27.87
CA GLU A 14 -0.78 -24.05 -26.83
C GLU A 14 -1.40 -24.47 -25.49
N ALA A 15 -0.62 -25.22 -24.69
CA ALA A 15 -1.07 -25.74 -23.42
C ALA A 15 -1.60 -24.58 -22.58
N ALA A 16 -2.92 -24.54 -22.38
CA ALA A 16 -3.59 -23.52 -21.58
C ALA A 16 -2.92 -23.45 -20.21
N LYS A 17 -2.08 -22.42 -20.01
CA LYS A 17 -1.45 -22.11 -18.72
C LYS A 17 -2.58 -21.87 -17.74
N LYS A 18 -2.81 -22.83 -16.82
CA LYS A 18 -3.72 -22.64 -15.70
C LYS A 18 -3.35 -21.32 -15.01
N PRO A 19 -4.31 -20.41 -14.75
CA PRO A 19 -4.00 -19.16 -14.09
C PRO A 19 -3.39 -19.48 -12.73
N GLN A 20 -2.12 -19.11 -12.57
CA GLN A 20 -1.40 -19.18 -11.31
C GLN A 20 -2.20 -18.34 -10.30
N LYS A 21 -2.82 -19.00 -9.31
CA LYS A 21 -3.55 -18.30 -8.26
C LYS A 21 -2.55 -17.44 -7.50
N SER A 22 -2.83 -16.14 -7.39
CA SER A 22 -1.97 -15.24 -6.62
C SER A 22 -1.95 -15.66 -5.15
N PRO A 23 -0.79 -15.58 -4.46
CA PRO A 23 -0.71 -15.90 -3.03
C PRO A 23 -1.35 -14.83 -2.12
N TRP A 24 -1.86 -13.74 -2.69
CA TRP A 24 -2.38 -12.59 -1.96
C TRP A 24 -3.81 -12.80 -1.49
N LEU A 25 -4.08 -12.48 -0.23
CA LEU A 25 -5.44 -12.36 0.31
C LEU A 25 -5.94 -10.92 0.12
N SER A 26 -7.08 -10.76 -0.55
CA SER A 26 -7.74 -9.46 -0.68
C SER A 26 -8.39 -9.08 0.66
N ALA A 27 -7.70 -8.25 1.45
CA ALA A 27 -8.18 -7.87 2.78
C ALA A 27 -9.28 -6.80 2.75
N TYR A 28 -9.10 -5.76 1.94
CA TYR A 28 -10.03 -4.65 1.84
C TYR A 28 -9.83 -3.89 0.53
N HIS A 29 -10.93 -3.41 -0.05
CA HIS A 29 -10.92 -2.62 -1.28
C HIS A 29 -11.91 -1.46 -1.16
N ASN A 30 -11.46 -0.24 -1.44
CA ASN A 30 -12.29 0.96 -1.40
C ASN A 30 -11.94 1.89 -2.58
N SER A 31 -12.81 1.91 -3.59
CA SER A 31 -12.64 2.74 -4.79
C SER A 31 -12.96 4.22 -4.58
N VAL A 32 -13.65 4.58 -3.49
CA VAL A 32 -14.12 5.95 -3.20
C VAL A 32 -13.32 6.64 -2.09
N ALA A 33 -12.20 6.06 -1.66
CA ALA A 33 -11.36 6.62 -0.59
C ALA A 33 -10.73 7.98 -0.94
N GLY A 34 -10.59 8.30 -2.24
CA GLY A 34 -10.13 9.60 -2.70
C GLY A 34 -8.73 10.00 -2.21
N ILE A 35 -7.82 9.02 -2.13
CA ILE A 35 -6.43 9.24 -1.68
C ILE A 35 -5.56 9.63 -2.88
N LYS A 36 -5.00 10.85 -2.88
CA LYS A 36 -4.06 11.32 -3.91
C LYS A 36 -2.68 11.50 -3.28
N ALA A 37 -1.91 10.43 -3.18
CA ALA A 37 -0.59 10.47 -2.56
C ALA A 37 0.39 9.53 -3.28
N PHE A 38 1.66 9.94 -3.30
CA PHE A 38 2.76 9.06 -3.67
C PHE A 38 3.18 8.19 -2.48
N SER A 39 3.91 7.10 -2.73
CA SER A 39 4.40 6.19 -1.69
C SER A 39 5.28 6.88 -0.63
N SER A 40 5.97 7.97 -0.99
CA SER A 40 6.74 8.81 -0.06
C SER A 40 5.87 9.51 0.98
N CYS A 41 4.60 9.79 0.67
CA CYS A 41 3.65 10.50 1.52
C CYS A 41 2.75 9.57 2.34
N ILE A 42 3.00 8.25 2.28
CA ILE A 42 2.24 7.23 2.99
C ILE A 42 3.14 6.56 4.01
N LYS A 43 2.72 6.50 5.27
CA LYS A 43 3.45 5.85 6.37
C LYS A 43 2.48 5.12 7.30
N LEU A 44 2.92 3.97 7.80
CA LEU A 44 2.23 3.24 8.87
C LEU A 44 2.94 3.55 10.18
N VAL A 45 2.22 4.10 11.15
CA VAL A 45 2.79 4.60 12.41
C VAL A 45 1.85 4.30 13.56
N ASP A 46 2.37 3.73 14.64
CA ASP A 46 1.68 3.77 15.93
C ASP A 46 1.85 5.16 16.55
N VAL A 47 0.87 6.02 16.30
CA VAL A 47 0.88 7.42 16.73
C VAL A 47 0.68 7.56 18.24
N TYR A 48 -0.02 6.61 18.87
CA TYR A 48 -0.41 6.70 20.28
C TYR A 48 0.40 5.78 21.20
N GLY A 49 1.17 4.84 20.65
CA GLY A 49 1.92 3.85 21.41
C GLY A 49 1.01 2.76 22.02
N ASP A 50 -0.19 2.57 21.46
CA ASP A 50 -1.19 1.60 21.94
C ASP A 50 -1.09 0.23 21.25
N GLY A 51 -0.11 0.06 20.36
CA GLY A 51 0.06 -1.13 19.52
C GLY A 51 -0.83 -1.13 18.27
N ASP A 52 -1.70 -0.13 18.09
CA ASP A 52 -2.62 -0.02 16.96
C ASP A 52 -2.09 0.98 15.91
N SER A 53 -1.29 0.45 15.00
CA SER A 53 -0.68 1.21 13.90
C SER A 53 -1.72 1.84 12.99
N LYS A 54 -1.59 3.14 12.74
CA LYS A 54 -2.47 3.92 11.87
C LYS A 54 -1.79 4.25 10.56
N LEU A 55 -2.58 4.26 9.50
CA LEU A 55 -2.11 4.64 8.18
C LEU A 55 -2.22 6.16 8.05
N ILE A 56 -1.08 6.83 7.96
CA ILE A 56 -0.96 8.26 7.78
C ILE A 56 -0.69 8.55 6.31
N VAL A 57 -1.50 9.43 5.73
CA VAL A 57 -1.39 9.82 4.33
C VAL A 57 -1.37 11.34 4.23
N ALA A 58 -0.28 11.88 3.71
CA ALA A 58 -0.18 13.27 3.33
C ALA A 58 -0.69 13.43 1.88
N ASP A 59 -1.91 13.93 1.74
CA ASP A 59 -2.60 14.05 0.46
C ASP A 59 -2.18 15.33 -0.30
N ALA A 60 -2.18 15.27 -1.63
CA ALA A 60 -2.01 16.42 -2.51
C ALA A 60 -3.07 17.51 -2.29
N ASP A 61 -4.25 17.15 -1.76
CA ASP A 61 -5.31 18.10 -1.37
C ASP A 61 -4.98 18.90 -0.08
N LYS A 62 -3.71 18.86 0.37
CA LYS A 62 -3.22 19.58 1.57
C LYS A 62 -3.94 19.14 2.84
N ARG A 63 -4.19 17.84 2.95
CA ARG A 63 -4.78 17.17 4.10
C ARG A 63 -3.87 16.03 4.56
N LEU A 64 -3.56 16.01 5.85
CA LEU A 64 -2.95 14.86 6.51
C LEU A 64 -4.08 13.98 7.05
N LYS A 65 -4.33 12.86 6.38
CA LYS A 65 -5.38 11.89 6.71
C LYS A 65 -4.81 10.76 7.57
N MET A 66 -5.52 10.41 8.63
CA MET A 66 -5.20 9.27 9.50
C MET A 66 -6.31 8.24 9.36
N TYR A 67 -5.95 7.01 9.01
CA TYR A 67 -6.88 5.89 8.90
C TYR A 67 -6.61 4.86 10.00
N LYS A 68 -7.70 4.32 10.56
CA LYS A 68 -7.68 3.22 11.53
C LYS A 68 -8.56 2.10 10.98
N GLY A 69 -7.98 0.92 10.77
CA GLY A 69 -8.65 -0.17 10.06
C GLY A 69 -9.06 0.24 8.65
N SER A 70 -10.35 0.13 8.33
CA SER A 70 -10.93 0.45 7.03
C SER A 70 -11.56 1.85 6.94
N SER A 71 -11.46 2.67 8.00
CA SER A 71 -12.16 3.96 8.11
C SER A 71 -11.19 5.12 8.35
N LEU A 72 -11.60 6.31 7.91
CA LEU A 72 -10.90 7.57 8.21
C LEU A 72 -11.10 7.89 9.70
N TYR A 73 -10.01 7.94 10.45
CA TYR A 73 -10.01 8.28 11.88
C TYR A 73 -10.01 9.79 12.11
N GLY A 74 -9.27 10.53 11.29
CA GLY A 74 -9.23 11.99 11.37
C GLY A 74 -8.43 12.59 10.22
N GLU A 75 -8.59 13.90 10.04
CA GLU A 75 -7.82 14.66 9.06
C GLU A 75 -7.40 16.02 9.63
N GLN A 76 -6.24 16.50 9.18
CA GLN A 76 -5.68 17.79 9.58
C GLN A 76 -5.25 18.56 8.34
N ALA A 77 -5.61 19.84 8.25
CA ALA A 77 -5.14 20.70 7.17
C ALA A 77 -3.62 20.96 7.31
N ILE A 78 -2.90 20.90 6.19
CA ILE A 78 -1.47 21.22 6.10
C ILE A 78 -1.25 22.43 5.19
N LEU A 79 -0.10 23.09 5.35
CA LEU A 79 0.18 24.40 4.75
C LEU A 79 0.35 24.36 3.21
N GLY A 80 0.69 23.20 2.65
CA GLY A 80 1.02 23.06 1.23
C GLY A 80 0.97 21.62 0.74
N VAL A 81 1.29 21.42 -0.54
CA VAL A 81 1.34 20.09 -1.15
C VAL A 81 2.56 19.35 -0.59
N PRO A 82 2.39 18.16 0.01
CA PRO A 82 3.48 17.43 0.64
C PRO A 82 4.35 16.72 -0.41
N SER A 83 5.67 16.74 -0.21
CA SER A 83 6.63 15.98 -1.04
C SER A 83 6.94 14.59 -0.45
N ALA A 84 7.11 14.52 0.87
CA ALA A 84 7.35 13.30 1.61
C ALA A 84 6.83 13.42 3.05
N LEU A 85 6.49 12.28 3.64
CA LEU A 85 6.15 12.13 5.04
C LEU A 85 7.20 11.24 5.70
N SER A 86 7.74 11.66 6.84
CA SER A 86 8.59 10.82 7.68
C SER A 86 8.18 10.99 9.13
N TYR A 87 8.40 9.96 9.93
CA TYR A 87 8.17 9.98 11.36
C TYR A 87 9.44 9.49 12.05
N PHE A 88 9.71 10.02 13.23
CA PHE A 88 10.87 9.68 14.03
C PHE A 88 10.44 9.55 15.49
N TYR A 89 11.03 8.59 16.18
CA TYR A 89 10.89 8.48 17.62
C TYR A 89 11.92 9.40 18.28
N SER A 90 11.46 10.49 18.88
CA SER A 90 12.34 11.38 19.64
C SER A 90 12.47 10.86 21.08
N GLY A 91 13.35 9.88 21.33
CA GLY A 91 13.63 9.43 22.70
C GLY A 91 14.68 8.33 22.86
N ILE A 92 15.74 8.62 23.64
CA ILE A 92 16.19 7.80 24.77
C ILE A 92 16.27 8.78 25.95
N GLN A 93 15.24 8.85 26.79
CA GLN A 93 15.26 9.67 28.00
C GLN A 93 15.38 8.77 29.23
N SER A 94 16.52 8.09 29.37
CA SER A 94 16.90 7.43 30.61
C SER A 94 18.40 7.17 30.65
N LEU A 95 19.19 8.22 30.92
CA LEU A 95 20.55 8.07 31.48
C LEU A 95 20.92 9.21 32.45
N MET A 96 19.94 10.02 32.90
CA MET A 96 20.19 11.13 33.84
C MET A 96 19.49 10.95 35.19
N TYR A 97 19.36 9.69 35.66
CA TYR A 97 18.88 9.37 37.01
C TYR A 97 19.76 8.33 37.75
N TYR A 98 20.91 7.91 37.21
CA TYR A 98 21.76 6.88 37.82
C TYR A 98 23.09 7.37 38.43
N PHE A 99 23.25 8.68 38.62
CA PHE A 99 24.34 9.25 39.42
C PHE A 99 23.74 10.15 40.51
N LYS A 100 23.22 9.54 41.57
CA LYS A 100 22.98 10.21 42.86
C LYS A 100 23.36 9.25 43.97
#